data_AF-A0A955CTD3-F1
#
_entry.id   AF-A0A955CTD3-F1
#
_cell.length_a   1.000
_cell.length_b   1.000
_cell.length_c   1.000
_cell.angle_alpha   90.00
_cell.angle_beta   90.00
_cell.angle_gamma   90.00
#
_symmetry.space_group_name_H-M   'P 1'
#
loop_
_entity.id
_entity.type
_entity.pdbx_description
1 polymer ?
#
loop_
_entity_poly.entity_id
_entity_poly.type
_entity_poly.pdbx_seq_one_letter_code
_entity_poly.pdbx_strand_id
1 'polypeptide(L)'
;MGDDPKQSTNTPRGTKPLMRNLGEFFGHIIHGIRTPAKPKSQTHEVRRDTEETTRHENGQKITVRRTTIEEIEVSDEDVHPN
;
A
#
# COMPACT_ATOMS: atom_id res chain seq x y z
N MET A 1 -45.49 -49.68 17.98
CA MET A 1 -44.99 -48.71 18.97
C MET A 1 -43.52 -48.50 18.60
N GLY A 2 -43.12 -47.26 18.28
CA GLY A 2 -41.86 -46.90 17.60
C GLY A 2 -42.00 -46.98 16.07
N ASP A 3 -41.64 -45.99 15.25
CA ASP A 3 -40.69 -44.90 15.45
C ASP A 3 -41.04 -43.59 14.70
N ASP A 4 -40.45 -42.53 15.23
CA ASP A 4 -40.59 -41.07 15.05
C ASP A 4 -40.08 -40.48 13.70
N PRO A 5 -40.27 -39.15 13.45
CA PRO A 5 -40.39 -38.57 12.10
C PRO A 5 -39.07 -38.24 11.40
N LYS A 6 -39.08 -38.36 10.06
CA LYS A 6 -37.94 -37.99 9.19
C LYS A 6 -37.71 -36.46 9.21
N GLN A 7 -36.51 -36.10 9.65
CA GLN A 7 -36.03 -34.75 9.90
C GLN A 7 -35.98 -33.88 8.64
N SER A 8 -36.28 -32.59 8.85
CA SER A 8 -36.27 -31.49 7.90
C SER A 8 -34.91 -31.28 7.23
N THR A 9 -34.86 -31.31 5.90
CA THR A 9 -33.65 -31.00 5.11
C THR A 9 -33.48 -29.50 4.92
N ASN A 10 -32.97 -28.80 5.93
CA ASN A 10 -32.39 -27.47 5.74
C ASN A 10 -30.96 -27.62 5.23
N THR A 11 -30.75 -27.55 3.91
CA THR A 11 -29.41 -27.45 3.32
C THR A 11 -28.87 -26.02 3.53
N PRO A 12 -27.82 -25.80 4.33
CA PRO A 12 -27.22 -24.47 4.44
C PRO A 12 -26.52 -24.14 3.11
N ARG A 13 -26.78 -22.93 2.56
CA ARG A 13 -26.04 -22.38 1.42
C ARG A 13 -24.54 -22.49 1.73
N GLY A 14 -23.86 -23.39 1.01
CA GLY A 14 -22.54 -23.90 1.37
C GLY A 14 -21.52 -22.79 1.56
N THR A 15 -21.14 -22.56 2.82
CA THR A 15 -19.93 -21.82 3.13
C THR A 15 -18.77 -22.61 2.54
N LYS A 16 -17.90 -21.93 1.76
CA LYS A 16 -16.72 -22.57 1.19
C LYS A 16 -15.95 -23.26 2.33
N PRO A 17 -15.43 -24.48 2.12
CA PRO A 17 -14.67 -25.18 3.15
C PRO A 17 -13.48 -24.32 3.58
N LEU A 18 -13.17 -24.31 4.88
CA LEU A 18 -12.15 -23.44 5.47
C LEU A 18 -10.81 -23.53 4.73
N MET A 19 -10.42 -24.73 4.32
CA MET A 19 -9.19 -24.98 3.55
C MET A 19 -9.19 -24.31 2.18
N ARG A 20 -10.36 -24.18 1.53
CA ARG A 20 -10.50 -23.43 0.28
C ARG A 20 -10.35 -21.93 0.52
N ASN A 21 -10.95 -21.38 1.58
CA ASN A 21 -10.78 -19.96 1.91
C ASN A 21 -9.32 -19.64 2.25
N LEU A 22 -8.63 -20.54 2.95
CA LEU A 22 -7.22 -20.37 3.28
C LEU A 22 -6.32 -20.44 2.03
N GLY A 23 -6.57 -21.40 1.13
CA GLY A 23 -5.86 -21.49 -0.14
C GLY A 23 -6.12 -20.28 -1.04
N GLU A 24 -7.36 -19.80 -1.13
CA GLU A 24 -7.71 -18.58 -1.85
C GLU A 24 -6.97 -17.37 -1.25
N PHE A 25 -6.88 -17.24 0.07
CA PHE A 25 -6.14 -16.16 0.73
C PHE A 25 -4.64 -16.14 0.40
N PHE A 26 -3.94 -17.27 0.55
CA PHE A 26 -2.52 -17.36 0.18
C PHE A 26 -2.29 -17.17 -1.33
N GLY A 27 -3.23 -17.63 -2.16
CA GLY A 27 -3.23 -17.38 -3.60
C GLY A 27 -3.23 -15.88 -3.92
N HIS A 28 -4.04 -15.08 -3.21
CA HIS A 28 -4.06 -13.62 -3.38
C HIS A 28 -2.75 -12.96 -2.91
N ILE A 29 -2.13 -13.44 -1.83
CA ILE A 29 -0.83 -12.92 -1.37
C ILE A 29 0.26 -13.18 -2.41
N ILE A 30 0.37 -14.42 -2.88
CA ILE A 30 1.37 -14.80 -3.90
C ILE A 30 1.13 -14.02 -5.19
N HIS A 31 -0.13 -13.86 -5.59
CA HIS A 31 -0.51 -13.07 -6.75
C HIS A 31 -0.09 -11.59 -6.57
N GLY A 32 -0.30 -10.99 -5.40
CA GLY A 32 0.12 -9.62 -5.11
C GLY A 32 1.64 -9.41 -5.11
N ILE A 33 2.42 -10.42 -4.69
CA ILE A 33 3.89 -10.37 -4.72
C ILE A 33 4.43 -10.53 -6.15
N ARG A 34 3.83 -11.43 -6.95
CA ARG A 34 4.27 -11.73 -8.31
C ARG A 34 3.81 -10.70 -9.33
N THR A 35 2.69 -10.03 -9.07
CA THR A 35 2.17 -9.01 -9.97
C THR A 35 3.05 -7.78 -9.81
N PRO A 36 3.75 -7.32 -10.86
CA PRO A 36 4.47 -6.06 -10.80
C PRO A 36 3.45 -4.99 -10.40
N ALA A 37 3.78 -4.19 -9.38
CA ALA A 37 2.99 -3.01 -9.09
C ALA A 37 2.85 -2.23 -10.40
N LYS A 38 1.66 -1.66 -10.66
CA LYS A 38 1.52 -0.66 -11.74
C LYS A 38 2.72 0.29 -11.65
N PRO A 39 3.28 0.75 -12.78
CA PRO A 39 4.19 1.88 -12.83
C PRO A 39 3.92 2.85 -11.70
N LYS A 40 4.66 2.74 -10.60
CA LYS A 40 4.62 3.80 -9.61
C LYS A 40 5.49 4.83 -10.27
N SER A 41 4.90 5.98 -10.59
CA SER A 41 5.67 7.12 -11.01
C SER A 41 6.88 7.23 -10.08
N GLN A 42 8.07 7.16 -10.68
CA GLN A 42 9.28 7.12 -9.89
C GLN A 42 9.60 8.55 -9.51
N THR A 43 9.36 8.90 -8.27
CA THR A 43 9.81 10.17 -7.70
C THR A 43 11.29 10.06 -7.37
N HIS A 44 12.11 10.87 -8.03
CA HIS A 44 13.54 10.97 -7.80
C HIS A 44 13.86 12.33 -7.20
N GLU A 45 14.47 12.34 -6.01
CA GLU A 45 15.04 13.55 -5.43
C GLU A 45 16.28 13.96 -6.24
N VAL A 46 16.20 15.12 -6.90
CA VAL A 46 17.29 15.65 -7.74
C VAL A 46 18.21 16.59 -6.97
N ARG A 47 17.69 17.27 -5.94
CA ARG A 47 18.46 18.20 -5.14
C ARG A 47 17.90 18.35 -3.75
N ARG A 48 18.79 18.42 -2.76
CA ARG A 48 18.46 18.79 -1.39
C ARG A 48 19.44 19.79 -0.86
N ASP A 49 18.92 20.94 -0.45
CA ASP A 49 19.70 22.01 0.15
C ASP A 49 19.13 22.34 1.52
N THR A 50 20.01 22.43 2.51
CA THR A 50 19.63 22.82 3.87
C THR A 50 20.42 24.05 4.27
N GLU A 51 19.70 25.11 4.59
CA GLU A 51 20.24 26.37 5.08
C GLU A 51 19.87 26.52 6.54
N GLU A 52 20.87 26.82 7.37
CA GLU A 52 20.68 27.18 8.77
C GLU A 52 21.06 28.64 8.97
N THR A 53 20.18 29.42 9.59
CA THR A 53 20.42 30.82 9.90
C THR A 53 20.02 31.09 11.35
N THR A 54 20.96 31.66 12.11
CA THR A 54 20.66 32.18 13.44
C THR A 54 20.33 33.66 13.34
N ARG A 55 19.21 34.10 13.92
CA ARG A 55 18.83 35.51 14.01
C ARG A 55 18.37 35.89 15.41
N HIS A 56 18.42 37.18 15.72
CA HIS A 56 17.87 37.73 16.95
C HIS A 56 16.55 38.42 16.62
N GLU A 57 15.45 37.98 17.23
CA GLU A 57 14.11 38.51 17.04
C GLU A 57 13.45 38.69 18.41
N ASN A 58 12.86 39.85 18.66
CA ASN A 58 12.26 40.20 19.96
C ASN A 58 13.22 40.01 21.17
N GLY A 59 14.52 40.22 20.96
CA GLY A 59 15.54 40.04 21.99
C GLY A 59 15.96 38.59 22.24
N GLN A 60 15.38 37.62 21.53
CA GLN A 60 15.69 36.19 21.66
C GLN A 60 16.51 35.69 20.47
N LYS A 61 17.51 34.84 20.75
CA LYS A 61 18.26 34.10 19.71
C LYS A 61 17.38 32.95 19.20
N ILE A 62 17.14 32.92 17.90
CA ILE A 62 16.41 31.86 17.23
C ILE A 62 17.26 31.26 16.10
N THR A 63 17.12 29.96 15.89
CA THR A 63 17.75 29.25 14.78
C THR A 63 16.66 28.80 13.83
N VAL A 64 16.79 29.19 12.56
CA VAL A 64 15.89 28.81 11.48
C VAL A 64 16.62 27.84 10.58
N ARG A 65 16.04 26.66 10.37
CA ARG A 65 16.54 25.68 9.41
C ARG A 65 15.53 25.51 8.29
N ARG A 66 15.94 25.79 7.06
CA ARG A 66 15.13 25.60 5.85
C ARG A 66 15.74 24.45 5.05
N THR A 67 14.90 23.50 4.64
CA THR A 67 15.30 22.44 3.71
C THR A 67 14.47 22.58 2.44
N THR A 68 15.14 22.72 1.30
CA THR A 68 14.54 22.69 -0.03
C THR A 68 14.83 21.32 -0.63
N ILE A 69 13.79 20.63 -1.08
CA ILE A 69 13.89 19.34 -1.77
C ILE A 69 13.28 19.55 -3.15
N GLU A 70 14.05 19.24 -4.19
CA GLU A 70 13.58 19.20 -5.57
C GLU A 70 13.43 17.75 -5.98
N GLU A 71 12.27 17.40 -6.54
CA GLU A 71 11.93 16.07 -6.98
C GLU A 71 11.46 16.13 -8.44
N ILE A 72 11.79 15.10 -9.21
CA ILE A 72 11.19 14.83 -10.52
C ILE A 72 10.33 13.58 -10.42
N GLU A 73 9.16 13.63 -11.03
CA GLU A 73 8.28 12.49 -11.17
C GLU A 73 8.35 12.01 -12.62
N VAL A 74 8.82 10.77 -12.81
CA VAL A 74 8.86 10.15 -14.14
C VAL A 74 7.70 9.17 -14.24
N SER A 75 6.80 9.43 -15.20
CA SER A 75 5.75 8.49 -15.57
C SER A 75 6.30 7.48 -16.58
N ASP A 76 5.96 6.20 -16.44
CA ASP A 76 6.44 5.16 -17.36
C ASP A 76 5.94 5.36 -18.80
N GLU A 77 4.93 6.20 -19.03
CA GLU A 77 4.45 6.59 -20.36
C GLU A 77 5.46 7.48 -21.12
N ASP A 78 6.36 8.18 -20.42
CA ASP A 78 7.35 9.10 -21.00
C ASP A 78 8.69 8.42 -21.32
N VAL A 79 8.83 7.13 -20.99
CA VAL A 79 10.02 6.31 -21.32
C VAL A 79 9.84 5.72 -22.72
N HIS A 80 10.02 6.52 -23.77
CA HIS A 80 10.12 6.00 -25.13
C HIS A 80 11.49 5.32 -25.37
N PRO A 81 11.55 3.99 -25.62
CA PRO A 81 12.78 3.35 -26.05
C PRO A 81 13.05 3.66 -27.53
N ASN A 82 14.24 4.20 -27.82
CA ASN A 82 14.80 4.30 -29.19
C ASN A 82 15.24 2.93 -29.71
#